data_AF-A0AAX0Q687-F1
#
_entry.id   AF-A0AAX0Q687-F1
#
_cell.length_a   1.000
_cell.length_b   1.000
_cell.length_c   1.000
_cell.angle_alpha   90.00
_cell.angle_beta   90.00
_cell.angle_gamma   90.00
#
_symmetry.space_group_name_H-M   'P 1'
#
loop_
_entity.id
_entity.type
_entity.pdbx_description
1 polymer ?
#
loop_
_entity_poly.entity_id
_entity_poly.type
_entity_poly.pdbx_seq_one_letter_code
_entity_poly.pdbx_strand_id
1 'polypeptide(L)'
;MKKTQEDAVSTVIAMMLILAILSTCIAVYTTTYVPGLKQQSEIIHSEDVKLVFDRFASDVENIYSLGKPAQFTETFALGGGNVLLSPAKSSGTVEAENVVIGTLKIPGNPDKEITQVNLTYAPSFTSWEKQGYAYENGVVWITKDIKRTPASQTILTIDEGISREESIVRDRLSGKYITVATDGKNNATVTIPKMSITEKNSMTGSGNANIIMNASITPIADILLTAGECIEIFDINGTSLFRYPEVPSSSNMNLSVRWLNITVSTE
;
A
#
# COMPACT_ATOMS: atom_id res chain seq x y z
N MET A 1 -12.69 -76.00 -28.60
CA MET A 1 -11.93 -74.73 -28.47
C MET A 1 -12.94 -73.59 -28.32
N LYS A 2 -13.20 -73.12 -27.10
CA LYS A 2 -14.12 -71.99 -26.82
C LYS A 2 -13.71 -71.18 -25.59
N LYS A 3 -12.95 -71.80 -24.68
CA LYS A 3 -12.51 -71.23 -23.41
C LYS A 3 -11.60 -69.98 -23.52
N THR A 4 -10.76 -69.89 -24.55
CA THR A 4 -9.78 -68.80 -24.69
C THR A 4 -10.40 -67.46 -25.13
N GLN A 5 -11.60 -67.50 -25.73
CA GLN A 5 -12.26 -66.29 -26.23
C GLN A 5 -13.04 -65.58 -25.12
N GLU A 6 -13.60 -66.33 -24.17
CA GLU A 6 -14.32 -65.79 -23.00
C GLU A 6 -13.35 -65.14 -21.99
N ASP A 7 -12.18 -65.72 -21.76
CA ASP A 7 -11.14 -65.15 -20.88
C ASP A 7 -10.57 -63.82 -21.42
N ALA A 8 -10.37 -63.74 -22.74
CA ALA A 8 -9.90 -62.51 -23.39
C ALA A 8 -10.94 -61.38 -23.29
N VAL A 9 -12.22 -61.69 -23.51
CA VAL A 9 -13.31 -60.72 -23.39
C VAL A 9 -13.49 -60.27 -21.93
N SER A 10 -13.38 -61.16 -20.96
CA SER A 10 -13.43 -60.82 -19.53
C SER A 10 -12.31 -59.86 -19.12
N THR A 11 -11.08 -60.10 -19.60
CA THR A 11 -9.93 -59.24 -19.32
C THR A 11 -10.11 -57.83 -19.89
N VAL A 12 -10.66 -57.71 -21.11
CA VAL A 12 -10.95 -56.42 -21.75
C VAL A 12 -12.04 -55.66 -20.98
N ILE A 13 -13.12 -56.34 -20.58
CA ILE A 13 -14.20 -55.73 -19.79
C ILE A 13 -13.67 -55.24 -18.44
N ALA A 14 -12.87 -56.04 -17.75
CA ALA A 14 -12.24 -55.64 -16.49
C ALA A 14 -11.37 -54.39 -16.65
N MET A 15 -10.57 -54.33 -17.73
CA MET A 15 -9.71 -53.18 -18.01
C MET A 15 -10.51 -51.91 -18.36
N MET A 16 -11.61 -52.04 -19.11
CA MET A 16 -12.53 -50.92 -19.36
C MET A 16 -13.19 -50.42 -18.08
N LEU A 17 -13.55 -51.32 -17.16
CA LEU A 17 -14.19 -50.97 -15.90
C LEU A 17 -13.21 -50.24 -14.96
N ILE A 18 -11.95 -50.67 -14.91
CA ILE A 18 -10.88 -49.95 -14.19
C ILE A 18 -10.66 -48.56 -14.81
N LEU A 19 -10.59 -48.46 -16.13
CA LEU A 19 -10.43 -47.17 -16.81
C LEU A 19 -11.63 -46.24 -16.55
N ALA A 20 -12.85 -46.78 -16.52
CA ALA A 20 -14.06 -46.04 -16.21
C ALA A 20 -14.00 -45.49 -14.78
N ILE A 21 -13.63 -46.31 -13.79
CA ILE A 21 -13.46 -45.88 -12.39
C ILE A 21 -12.40 -44.78 -12.29
N LEU A 22 -11.23 -44.98 -12.91
CA LEU A 22 -10.15 -43.98 -12.88
C LEU A 22 -10.59 -42.67 -13.54
N SER A 23 -11.25 -42.73 -14.69
CA SER A 23 -11.81 -41.58 -15.38
C SER A 23 -12.84 -40.85 -14.52
N THR A 24 -13.75 -41.57 -13.86
CA THR A 24 -14.71 -40.97 -12.93
C THR A 24 -14.02 -40.33 -11.72
N CYS A 25 -13.01 -40.96 -11.12
CA CYS A 25 -12.24 -40.39 -10.03
C CYS A 25 -11.51 -39.10 -10.44
N ILE A 26 -10.85 -39.10 -11.61
CA ILE A 26 -10.18 -37.91 -12.16
C ILE A 26 -11.21 -36.82 -12.46
N ALA A 27 -12.36 -37.17 -13.03
CA ALA A 27 -13.43 -36.22 -13.31
C ALA A 27 -13.97 -35.58 -12.02
N VAL A 28 -14.27 -36.35 -10.98
CA VAL A 28 -14.74 -35.81 -9.69
C VAL A 28 -13.67 -34.92 -9.05
N TYR A 29 -12.40 -35.34 -9.09
CA TYR A 29 -11.28 -34.58 -8.53
C TYR A 29 -11.13 -33.22 -9.22
N THR A 30 -11.12 -33.21 -10.55
CA THR A 30 -10.95 -31.99 -11.36
C THR A 30 -12.15 -31.05 -11.31
N THR A 31 -13.37 -31.58 -11.21
CA THR A 31 -14.60 -30.77 -11.20
C THR A 31 -15.00 -30.26 -9.83
N THR A 32 -14.68 -31.00 -8.76
CA THR A 32 -15.20 -30.68 -7.42
C THR A 32 -14.09 -30.21 -6.48
N TYR A 33 -12.98 -30.94 -6.41
CA TYR A 33 -11.93 -30.66 -5.43
C TYR A 33 -11.02 -29.51 -5.87
N VAL A 34 -10.59 -29.47 -7.13
CA VAL A 34 -9.69 -28.43 -7.64
C VAL A 34 -10.29 -27.02 -7.51
N PRO A 35 -11.57 -26.76 -7.89
CA PRO A 35 -12.17 -25.44 -7.70
C PRO A 35 -12.28 -25.04 -6.22
N GLY A 36 -12.65 -25.98 -5.34
CA GLY A 36 -12.76 -25.70 -3.90
C GLY A 36 -11.42 -25.35 -3.25
N LEU A 37 -10.35 -26.07 -3.60
CA LEU A 37 -8.99 -25.75 -3.13
C LEU A 37 -8.52 -24.39 -3.66
N LYS A 38 -8.87 -24.05 -4.91
CA LYS A 38 -8.52 -22.76 -5.49
C LYS A 38 -9.25 -21.60 -4.82
N GLN A 39 -10.52 -21.77 -4.50
CA GLN A 39 -11.30 -20.80 -3.71
C GLN A 39 -10.68 -20.55 -2.35
N GLN A 40 -10.34 -21.62 -1.60
CA GLN A 40 -9.70 -21.47 -0.29
C GLN A 40 -8.36 -20.73 -0.38
N SER A 41 -7.55 -21.04 -1.41
CA SER A 41 -6.28 -20.35 -1.61
C SER A 41 -6.47 -18.86 -1.96
N GLU A 42 -7.47 -18.50 -2.77
CA GLU A 42 -7.78 -17.10 -3.09
C GLU A 42 -8.37 -16.34 -1.88
N ILE A 43 -9.10 -17.01 -0.98
CA ILE A 43 -9.58 -16.44 0.28
C ILE A 43 -8.40 -16.10 1.21
N ILE A 44 -7.53 -17.08 1.48
CA ILE A 44 -6.34 -16.90 2.33
C ILE A 44 -5.47 -15.77 1.77
N HIS A 45 -5.28 -15.75 0.45
CA HIS A 45 -4.54 -14.68 -0.22
C HIS A 45 -5.14 -13.29 0.04
N SER A 46 -6.46 -13.15 0.00
CA SER A 46 -7.12 -11.87 0.28
C SER A 46 -6.89 -11.40 1.72
N GLU A 47 -6.87 -12.31 2.69
CA GLU A 47 -6.57 -12.01 4.09
C GLU A 47 -5.10 -11.61 4.28
N ASP A 48 -4.17 -12.30 3.62
CA ASP A 48 -2.75 -11.96 3.65
C ASP A 48 -2.49 -10.57 3.07
N VAL A 49 -3.12 -10.23 1.94
CA VAL A 49 -3.01 -8.89 1.34
C VAL A 49 -3.54 -7.83 2.31
N LYS A 50 -4.69 -8.06 2.96
CA LYS A 50 -5.21 -7.13 3.97
C LYS A 50 -4.18 -6.86 5.06
N LEU A 51 -3.59 -7.93 5.62
CA LEU A 51 -2.62 -7.82 6.71
C LEU A 51 -1.39 -7.00 6.28
N VAL A 52 -0.93 -7.16 5.04
CA VAL A 52 0.19 -6.35 4.51
C VAL A 52 -0.19 -4.88 4.38
N PHE A 53 -1.41 -4.55 3.92
CA PHE A 53 -1.86 -3.16 3.86
C PHE A 53 -1.97 -2.52 5.25
N ASP A 54 -2.45 -3.27 6.25
CA ASP A 54 -2.53 -2.81 7.64
C ASP A 54 -1.11 -2.60 8.24
N ARG A 55 -0.15 -3.49 7.94
CA ARG A 55 1.26 -3.32 8.34
C ARG A 55 1.90 -2.12 7.65
N PHE A 56 1.72 -1.98 6.34
CA PHE A 56 2.19 -0.82 5.60
C PHE A 56 1.66 0.48 6.20
N ALA A 57 0.37 0.56 6.51
CA ALA A 57 -0.24 1.72 7.15
C ALA A 57 0.39 2.04 8.53
N SER A 58 0.66 1.00 9.32
CA SER A 58 1.33 1.11 10.62
C SER A 58 2.79 1.57 10.49
N ASP A 59 3.53 1.04 9.53
CA ASP A 59 4.92 1.42 9.27
C ASP A 59 5.04 2.87 8.81
N VAL A 60 4.12 3.33 7.96
CA VAL A 60 4.02 4.74 7.61
C VAL A 60 3.81 5.58 8.87
N GLU A 61 2.84 5.24 9.71
CA GLU A 61 2.57 5.98 10.95
C GLU A 61 3.80 6.00 11.89
N ASN A 62 4.52 4.88 11.99
CA ASN A 62 5.75 4.78 12.76
C ASN A 62 6.84 5.73 12.24
N ILE A 63 7.05 5.81 10.92
CA ILE A 63 8.03 6.73 10.33
C ILE A 63 7.65 8.19 10.63
N TYR A 64 6.38 8.55 10.42
CA TYR A 64 5.89 9.90 10.69
C TYR A 64 6.04 10.25 12.17
N SER A 65 5.69 9.34 13.08
CA SER A 65 5.77 9.55 14.53
C SER A 65 7.21 9.66 15.05
N LEU A 66 8.13 8.84 14.54
CA LEU A 66 9.53 8.85 14.98
C LEU A 66 10.30 10.04 14.42
N GLY A 67 9.92 10.54 13.23
CA GLY A 67 10.57 11.68 12.59
C GLY A 67 12.04 11.42 12.21
N LYS A 68 12.44 10.15 12.06
CA LYS A 68 13.82 9.72 11.87
C LYS A 68 13.97 8.83 10.62
N PRO A 69 15.19 8.75 10.06
CA PRO A 69 15.48 7.79 9.00
C PRO A 69 15.19 6.35 9.45
N ALA A 70 14.53 5.58 8.59
CA ALA A 70 14.11 4.21 8.85
C ALA A 70 13.87 3.49 7.51
N GLN A 71 14.00 2.17 7.50
CA GLN A 71 13.71 1.35 6.33
C GLN A 71 12.76 0.23 6.71
N PHE A 72 11.70 0.07 5.93
CA PHE A 72 10.72 -1.01 6.06
C PHE A 72 10.57 -1.72 4.73
N THR A 73 10.27 -3.00 4.77
CA THR A 73 10.06 -3.82 3.58
C THR A 73 8.91 -4.76 3.83
N GLU A 74 7.88 -4.63 3.00
CA GLU A 74 6.69 -5.45 3.07
C GLU A 74 6.58 -6.27 1.79
N THR A 75 6.55 -7.59 1.94
CA THR A 75 6.36 -8.52 0.83
C THR A 75 4.90 -8.92 0.77
N PHE A 76 4.25 -8.72 -0.36
CA PHE A 76 2.92 -9.23 -0.61
C PHE A 76 2.92 -10.16 -1.82
N ALA A 77 2.10 -11.20 -1.74
CA ALA A 77 1.87 -12.07 -2.88
C ALA A 77 0.93 -11.34 -3.86
N LEU A 78 1.31 -11.24 -5.14
CA LEU A 78 0.46 -10.71 -6.21
C LEU A 78 -0.57 -11.75 -6.66
N GLY A 79 -0.32 -13.04 -6.43
CA GLY A 79 -1.19 -14.11 -6.91
C GLY A 79 -1.33 -15.28 -5.95
N GLY A 80 -2.53 -15.86 -5.94
CA GLY A 80 -2.88 -17.08 -5.21
C GLY A 80 -3.19 -18.26 -6.12
N GLY A 81 -3.75 -19.33 -5.55
CA GLY A 81 -4.28 -20.47 -6.33
C GLY A 81 -3.22 -21.46 -6.79
N ASN A 82 -2.07 -21.55 -6.11
CA ASN A 82 -1.04 -22.54 -6.42
C ASN A 82 -1.49 -23.94 -5.95
N VAL A 83 -2.20 -24.66 -6.82
CA VAL A 83 -2.69 -26.02 -6.56
C VAL A 83 -1.86 -26.99 -7.40
N LEU A 84 -1.41 -28.10 -6.80
CA LEU A 84 -0.51 -29.12 -7.38
C LEU A 84 -0.90 -29.61 -8.80
N LEU A 85 -2.17 -29.48 -9.20
CA LEU A 85 -2.70 -29.97 -10.47
C LEU A 85 -3.42 -28.90 -11.31
N SER A 86 -3.30 -27.60 -10.97
CA SER A 86 -3.83 -26.49 -11.78
C SER A 86 -2.69 -25.58 -12.25
N PRO A 87 -2.43 -25.46 -13.56
CA PRO A 87 -1.44 -24.54 -14.09
C PRO A 87 -1.90 -23.07 -14.05
N ALA A 88 -3.22 -22.83 -13.90
CA ALA A 88 -3.80 -21.49 -13.90
C ALA A 88 -3.67 -20.83 -12.52
N LYS A 89 -2.58 -20.07 -12.34
CA LYS A 89 -2.35 -19.20 -11.18
C LYS A 89 -3.20 -17.96 -11.27
N SER A 90 -3.68 -17.50 -10.12
CA SER A 90 -4.35 -16.22 -10.01
C SER A 90 -3.27 -15.13 -9.96
N SER A 91 -3.59 -13.94 -10.46
CA SER A 91 -2.66 -12.81 -10.50
C SER A 91 -3.29 -11.60 -9.84
N GLY A 92 -2.50 -10.54 -9.74
CA GLY A 92 -2.92 -9.27 -9.16
C GLY A 92 -2.00 -8.18 -9.66
N THR A 93 -2.50 -6.95 -9.55
CA THR A 93 -1.77 -5.75 -9.88
C THR A 93 -1.69 -4.89 -8.63
N VAL A 94 -0.49 -4.42 -8.30
CA VAL A 94 -0.30 -3.32 -7.36
C VAL A 94 0.15 -2.09 -8.09
N GLU A 95 -0.48 -0.96 -7.78
CA GLU A 95 -0.14 0.33 -8.32
C GLU A 95 0.06 1.32 -7.19
N ALA A 96 1.15 2.08 -7.23
CA ALA A 96 1.37 3.18 -6.33
C ALA A 96 1.31 4.51 -7.12
N GLU A 97 0.66 5.51 -6.55
CA GLU A 97 0.50 6.84 -7.12
C GLU A 97 0.88 7.93 -6.12
N ASN A 98 1.50 9.01 -6.60
CA ASN A 98 1.79 10.19 -5.80
C ASN A 98 0.56 11.11 -5.76
N VAL A 99 0.15 11.51 -4.57
CA VAL A 99 -0.94 12.47 -4.36
C VAL A 99 -0.40 13.69 -3.64
N VAL A 100 -0.71 14.89 -4.15
CA VAL A 100 -0.37 16.15 -3.48
C VAL A 100 -1.35 16.40 -2.34
N ILE A 101 -0.84 16.60 -1.13
CA ILE A 101 -1.64 16.86 0.07
C ILE A 101 -1.52 18.30 0.57
N GLY A 102 -0.50 19.03 0.13
CA GLY A 102 -0.27 20.41 0.53
C GLY A 102 0.94 21.04 -0.13
N THR A 103 1.18 22.30 0.19
CA THR A 103 2.24 23.11 -0.40
C THR A 103 3.03 23.82 0.70
N LEU A 104 4.34 23.66 0.67
CA LEU A 104 5.29 24.38 1.50
C LEU A 104 5.73 25.66 0.77
N LYS A 105 5.51 26.80 1.41
CA LYS A 105 6.00 28.10 0.98
C LYS A 105 7.19 28.51 1.81
N ILE A 106 8.27 28.83 1.13
CA ILE A 106 9.51 29.31 1.74
C ILE A 106 9.81 30.68 1.13
N PRO A 107 10.01 31.73 1.94
CA PRO A 107 10.37 33.05 1.44
C PRO A 107 11.58 32.99 0.47
N GLY A 108 11.46 33.68 -0.66
CA GLY A 108 12.50 33.75 -1.68
C GLY A 108 12.75 32.45 -2.47
N ASN A 109 11.94 31.41 -2.27
CA ASN A 109 12.07 30.11 -2.94
C ASN A 109 10.77 29.73 -3.66
N PRO A 110 10.85 28.89 -4.72
CA PRO A 110 9.64 28.37 -5.36
C PRO A 110 8.87 27.45 -4.41
N ASP A 111 7.54 27.50 -4.50
CA ASP A 111 6.63 26.63 -3.77
C ASP A 111 7.00 25.15 -3.97
N LYS A 112 6.93 24.37 -2.89
CA LYS A 112 7.26 22.94 -2.90
C LYS A 112 6.04 22.11 -2.53
N GLU A 113 5.72 21.13 -3.35
CA GLU A 113 4.62 20.20 -3.07
C GLU A 113 5.00 19.18 -2.00
N ILE A 114 4.11 19.02 -1.03
CA ILE A 114 4.11 17.93 -0.06
C ILE A 114 3.21 16.85 -0.62
N THR A 115 3.80 15.68 -0.87
CA THR A 115 3.12 14.54 -1.46
C THR A 115 2.99 13.40 -0.46
N GLN A 116 2.03 12.52 -0.74
CA GLN A 116 1.87 11.20 -0.17
C GLN A 116 1.78 10.14 -1.26
N VAL A 117 1.76 8.89 -0.84
CA VAL A 117 1.58 7.75 -1.74
C VAL A 117 0.26 7.06 -1.44
N ASN A 118 -0.54 6.90 -2.48
CA ASN A 118 -1.67 5.99 -2.48
C ASN A 118 -1.21 4.66 -3.08
N LEU A 119 -1.57 3.56 -2.43
CA LEU A 119 -1.25 2.21 -2.89
C LEU A 119 -2.56 1.49 -3.19
N THR A 120 -2.66 0.83 -4.33
CA THR A 120 -3.86 0.08 -4.71
C THR A 120 -3.46 -1.33 -5.11
N TYR A 121 -4.30 -2.31 -4.76
CA TYR A 121 -4.20 -3.70 -5.16
C TYR A 121 -5.51 -4.13 -5.82
N ALA A 122 -5.40 -4.62 -7.05
CA ALA A 122 -6.51 -5.18 -7.82
C ALA A 122 -6.24 -6.66 -8.12
N PRO A 123 -7.03 -7.59 -7.57
CA PRO A 123 -6.89 -9.01 -7.88
C PRO A 123 -7.46 -9.33 -9.27
N SER A 124 -6.81 -10.27 -9.95
CA SER A 124 -7.29 -10.92 -11.17
C SER A 124 -7.65 -12.38 -10.86
N PHE A 125 -8.53 -12.58 -9.88
CA PHE A 125 -8.98 -13.90 -9.44
C PHE A 125 -9.99 -14.52 -10.41
N THR A 126 -10.01 -15.85 -10.43
CA THR A 126 -10.89 -16.62 -11.33
C THR A 126 -11.89 -17.50 -10.59
N SER A 127 -11.69 -17.74 -9.29
CA SER A 127 -12.48 -18.72 -8.53
C SER A 127 -13.21 -18.10 -7.33
N TRP A 128 -12.80 -16.92 -6.89
CA TRP A 128 -13.33 -16.15 -5.77
C TRP A 128 -13.66 -14.70 -6.18
N GLU A 129 -14.21 -13.96 -5.24
CA GLU A 129 -14.55 -12.55 -5.38
C GLU A 129 -13.31 -11.69 -5.64
N LYS A 130 -13.43 -10.76 -6.61
CA LYS A 130 -12.38 -9.80 -6.98
C LYS A 130 -12.37 -8.63 -6.01
N GLN A 131 -11.99 -8.90 -4.76
CA GLN A 131 -11.86 -7.90 -3.72
C GLN A 131 -10.44 -7.34 -3.67
N GLY A 132 -10.29 -6.04 -3.96
CA GLY A 132 -9.05 -5.30 -3.84
C GLY A 132 -8.88 -4.57 -2.52
N TYR A 133 -7.73 -3.92 -2.39
CA TYR A 133 -7.40 -3.07 -1.25
C TYR A 133 -6.77 -1.77 -1.73
N ALA A 134 -7.00 -0.67 -1.02
CA ALA A 134 -6.36 0.60 -1.30
C ALA A 134 -5.92 1.26 0.01
N TYR A 135 -4.70 1.75 0.07
CA TYR A 135 -4.22 2.66 1.09
C TYR A 135 -4.32 4.07 0.55
N GLU A 136 -5.14 4.89 1.18
CA GLU A 136 -5.35 6.28 0.82
C GLU A 136 -5.20 7.13 2.09
N ASN A 137 -4.28 8.09 2.09
CA ASN A 137 -4.13 9.09 3.15
C ASN A 137 -4.08 8.55 4.60
N GLY A 138 -3.55 7.33 4.82
CA GLY A 138 -3.49 6.71 6.14
C GLY A 138 -4.65 5.77 6.50
N VAL A 139 -5.63 5.62 5.61
CA VAL A 139 -6.75 4.68 5.78
C VAL A 139 -6.64 3.55 4.76
N VAL A 140 -6.89 2.33 5.21
CA VAL A 140 -6.99 1.15 4.35
C VAL A 140 -8.45 0.92 4.00
N TRP A 141 -8.72 0.83 2.71
CA TRP A 141 -10.01 0.56 2.09
C TRP A 141 -10.03 -0.83 1.47
N ILE A 142 -11.17 -1.50 1.61
CA ILE A 142 -11.54 -2.66 0.80
C ILE A 142 -12.24 -2.12 -0.44
N THR A 143 -11.77 -2.52 -1.63
CA THR A 143 -12.34 -2.10 -2.90
C THR A 143 -13.00 -3.29 -3.60
N LYS A 144 -14.16 -3.06 -4.21
CA LYS A 144 -14.84 -4.03 -5.06
C LYS A 144 -15.56 -3.29 -6.18
N ASP A 145 -15.09 -3.49 -7.40
CA ASP A 145 -15.54 -2.74 -8.58
C ASP A 145 -15.46 -1.21 -8.34
N ILE A 146 -16.61 -0.53 -8.25
CA ILE A 146 -16.72 0.91 -7.98
C ILE A 146 -16.99 1.24 -6.51
N LYS A 147 -17.13 0.23 -5.65
CA LYS A 147 -17.47 0.41 -4.23
C LYS A 147 -16.22 0.31 -3.39
N ARG A 148 -16.17 1.12 -2.34
CA ARG A 148 -15.15 1.04 -1.30
C ARG A 148 -15.79 1.06 0.08
N THR A 149 -15.17 0.39 1.03
CA THR A 149 -15.53 0.41 2.45
C THR A 149 -14.27 0.39 3.29
N PRO A 150 -14.24 1.01 4.47
CA PRO A 150 -13.07 0.93 5.35
C PRO A 150 -12.74 -0.53 5.68
N ALA A 151 -11.46 -0.89 5.67
CA ALA A 151 -10.99 -2.21 6.08
C ALA A 151 -10.94 -2.37 7.61
N SER A 152 -10.87 -1.24 8.32
CA SER A 152 -10.82 -1.19 9.77
C SER A 152 -12.14 -1.61 10.40
N GLN A 153 -12.06 -2.29 11.55
CA GLN A 153 -13.23 -2.61 12.37
C GLN A 153 -13.70 -1.42 13.21
N THR A 154 -12.90 -0.36 13.31
CA THR A 154 -13.22 0.85 14.10
C THR A 154 -13.86 1.96 13.29
N ILE A 155 -13.81 1.86 11.96
CA ILE A 155 -14.41 2.83 11.03
C ILE A 155 -15.57 2.10 10.36
N LEU A 156 -16.79 2.48 10.71
CA LEU A 156 -17.99 1.71 10.37
C LEU A 156 -18.67 2.24 9.11
N THR A 157 -18.39 3.49 8.72
CA THR A 157 -19.00 4.14 7.55
C THR A 157 -17.96 4.76 6.63
N ILE A 158 -18.36 4.98 5.37
CA ILE A 158 -17.52 5.67 4.37
C ILE A 158 -17.21 7.10 4.82
N ASP A 159 -18.20 7.82 5.34
CA ASP A 159 -18.06 9.21 5.78
C ASP A 159 -17.09 9.35 6.97
N GLU A 160 -17.12 8.40 7.91
CA GLU A 160 -16.13 8.32 8.98
C GLU A 160 -14.72 8.07 8.44
N GLY A 161 -14.58 7.21 7.42
CA GLY A 161 -13.30 6.94 6.77
C GLY A 161 -12.73 8.17 6.08
N ILE A 162 -13.56 8.90 5.31
CA ILE A 162 -13.16 10.15 4.66
C ILE A 162 -12.77 11.21 5.70
N SER A 163 -13.58 11.37 6.75
CA SER A 163 -13.27 12.30 7.84
C SER A 163 -11.95 11.94 8.54
N ARG A 164 -11.64 10.64 8.64
CA ARG A 164 -10.39 10.15 9.21
C ARG A 164 -9.20 10.44 8.31
N GLU A 165 -9.31 10.26 7.00
CA GLU A 165 -8.28 10.65 6.03
C GLU A 165 -7.97 12.15 6.13
N GLU A 166 -8.99 12.99 6.12
CA GLU A 166 -8.85 14.45 6.24
C GLU A 166 -8.16 14.84 7.54
N SER A 167 -8.53 14.18 8.65
CA SER A 167 -7.87 14.38 9.95
C SER A 167 -6.40 13.97 9.93
N ILE A 168 -6.05 12.84 9.31
CA ILE A 168 -4.67 12.35 9.22
C ILE A 168 -3.84 13.29 8.35
N VAL A 169 -4.37 13.71 7.19
CA VAL A 169 -3.71 14.68 6.31
C VAL A 169 -3.47 16.00 7.04
N ARG A 170 -4.49 16.50 7.75
CA ARG A 170 -4.36 17.71 8.56
C ARG A 170 -3.27 17.55 9.62
N ASP A 171 -3.26 16.45 10.37
CA ASP A 171 -2.23 16.16 11.38
C ASP A 171 -0.81 16.15 10.79
N ARG A 172 -0.64 15.57 9.59
CA ARG A 172 0.65 15.52 8.86
C ARG A 172 1.12 16.91 8.42
N LEU A 173 0.22 17.86 8.24
CA LEU A 173 0.52 19.24 7.84
C LEU A 173 0.53 20.23 9.00
N SER A 174 -0.14 19.96 10.12
CA SER A 174 -0.43 20.92 11.21
C SER A 174 0.65 21.02 12.30
N GLY A 175 1.80 20.38 12.11
CA GLY A 175 2.92 20.43 13.04
C GLY A 175 3.09 19.19 13.93
N LYS A 176 2.08 18.31 14.03
CA LYS A 176 2.15 17.11 14.89
C LYS A 176 3.34 16.19 14.55
N TYR A 177 3.66 16.07 13.26
CA TYR A 177 4.78 15.26 12.77
C TYR A 177 5.92 16.10 12.20
N ILE A 178 5.89 17.42 12.40
CA ILE A 178 6.94 18.34 11.96
C ILE A 178 7.89 18.54 13.14
N THR A 179 9.17 18.23 12.95
CA THR A 179 10.17 18.41 14.01
C THR A 179 10.85 19.75 13.84
N VAL A 180 10.85 20.54 14.91
CA VAL A 180 11.58 21.81 15.00
C VAL A 180 12.66 21.68 16.05
N ALA A 181 13.92 21.74 15.63
CA ALA A 181 15.07 21.77 16.53
C ALA A 181 15.67 23.18 16.54
N THR A 182 15.82 23.80 17.72
CA THR A 182 16.43 25.13 17.86
C THR A 182 17.68 25.04 18.73
N ASP A 183 18.68 25.88 18.44
CA ASP A 183 19.91 25.94 19.26
C ASP A 183 19.88 27.05 20.32
N GLY A 184 18.75 27.76 20.42
CA GLY A 184 18.56 28.91 21.32
C GLY A 184 19.36 30.17 20.94
N LYS A 185 20.09 30.16 19.81
CA LYS A 185 21.02 31.22 19.39
C LYS A 185 20.77 31.65 17.93
N ASN A 186 19.50 31.69 17.55
CA ASN A 186 18.96 32.07 16.23
C ASN A 186 19.16 31.06 15.09
N ASN A 187 19.50 29.80 15.38
CA ASN A 187 19.44 28.74 14.38
C ASN A 187 18.30 27.76 14.70
N ALA A 188 17.52 27.41 13.68
CA ALA A 188 16.60 26.29 13.76
C ALA A 188 16.67 25.39 12.54
N THR A 189 16.30 24.13 12.76
CA THR A 189 16.10 23.14 11.72
C THR A 189 14.65 22.68 11.77
N VAL A 190 13.94 22.80 10.65
CA VAL A 190 12.57 22.31 10.50
C VAL A 190 12.60 21.13 9.55
N THR A 191 12.15 19.97 10.04
CA THR A 191 12.06 18.73 9.26
C THR A 191 10.60 18.41 8.99
N ILE A 192 10.22 18.38 7.71
CA ILE A 192 8.84 18.17 7.27
C ILE A 192 8.76 16.80 6.59
N PRO A 193 7.80 15.93 6.95
CA PRO A 193 7.66 14.63 6.32
C PRO A 193 7.00 14.77 4.93
N LYS A 194 7.54 14.02 3.96
CA LYS A 194 7.01 13.88 2.62
C LYS A 194 7.16 12.44 2.18
N MET A 195 6.18 11.90 1.48
CA MET A 195 6.28 10.57 0.89
C MET A 195 6.13 10.64 -0.62
N SER A 196 6.97 9.91 -1.34
CA SER A 196 6.97 9.92 -2.80
C SER A 196 7.44 8.59 -3.39
N ILE A 197 7.03 8.35 -4.62
CA ILE A 197 7.46 7.24 -5.46
C ILE A 197 8.61 7.68 -6.36
N THR A 198 9.58 6.79 -6.57
CA THR A 198 10.77 7.05 -7.38
C THR A 198 10.59 6.73 -8.87
N GLU A 199 9.87 5.65 -9.23
CA GLU A 199 9.62 5.24 -10.64
C GLU A 199 8.23 4.58 -10.83
N LYS A 200 7.90 4.12 -12.05
CA LYS A 200 6.59 3.56 -12.40
C LYS A 200 6.29 2.31 -11.56
N ASN A 201 5.56 2.51 -10.46
CA ASN A 201 5.26 1.49 -9.45
C ASN A 201 3.97 0.71 -9.78
N SER A 202 3.89 0.11 -10.97
CA SER A 202 2.83 -0.85 -11.27
C SER A 202 3.44 -2.23 -11.47
N MET A 203 3.17 -3.16 -10.55
CA MET A 203 3.60 -4.55 -10.67
C MET A 203 2.39 -5.44 -10.90
N THR A 204 2.41 -6.21 -12.00
CA THR A 204 1.39 -7.22 -12.29
C THR A 204 2.05 -8.59 -12.37
N GLY A 205 1.48 -9.57 -11.68
CA GLY A 205 2.02 -10.93 -11.73
C GLY A 205 1.30 -11.91 -10.83
N SER A 206 1.87 -13.12 -10.76
CA SER A 206 1.43 -14.20 -9.85
C SER A 206 2.51 -14.59 -8.84
N GLY A 207 3.60 -13.82 -8.77
CA GLY A 207 4.70 -13.99 -7.81
C GLY A 207 4.53 -13.09 -6.59
N ASN A 208 5.65 -12.73 -5.96
CA ASN A 208 5.68 -11.76 -4.89
C ASN A 208 6.11 -10.40 -5.42
N ALA A 209 5.64 -9.35 -4.78
CA ALA A 209 6.15 -8.00 -4.94
C ALA A 209 6.54 -7.46 -3.57
N ASN A 210 7.62 -6.70 -3.54
CA ASN A 210 8.14 -6.08 -2.34
C ASN A 210 7.89 -4.58 -2.41
N ILE A 211 7.31 -4.03 -1.37
CA ILE A 211 7.21 -2.59 -1.17
C ILE A 211 8.29 -2.19 -0.19
N ILE A 212 9.22 -1.38 -0.65
CA ILE A 212 10.31 -0.89 0.17
C ILE A 212 10.01 0.58 0.49
N MET A 213 9.97 0.88 1.78
CA MET A 213 9.90 2.24 2.28
C MET A 213 11.25 2.62 2.85
N ASN A 214 11.86 3.68 2.30
CA ASN A 214 13.13 4.20 2.80
C ASN A 214 12.95 5.67 3.19
N ALA A 215 13.06 5.96 4.48
CA ALA A 215 13.00 7.30 5.04
C ALA A 215 14.41 7.85 5.23
N SER A 216 14.67 9.01 4.64
CA SER A 216 15.96 9.71 4.73
C SER A 216 15.76 11.20 4.92
N ILE A 217 16.74 11.88 5.53
CA ILE A 217 16.68 13.34 5.71
C ILE A 217 17.41 13.99 4.54
N THR A 218 16.73 14.89 3.82
CA THR A 218 17.33 15.60 2.68
C THR A 218 17.26 17.13 2.84
N PRO A 219 18.32 17.88 2.44
CA PRO A 219 18.29 19.33 2.36
C PRO A 219 17.18 19.85 1.45
N ILE A 220 16.48 20.90 1.85
CA ILE A 220 15.64 21.69 0.95
C ILE A 220 16.31 23.03 0.68
N ALA A 221 16.48 23.81 1.75
CA ALA A 221 17.00 25.16 1.69
C ALA A 221 17.59 25.52 3.05
N ASP A 222 18.69 26.26 3.02
CA ASP A 222 19.24 26.95 4.17
C ASP A 222 19.03 28.45 3.90
N ILE A 223 18.19 29.10 4.70
CA ILE A 223 17.75 30.48 4.47
C ILE A 223 17.98 31.35 5.70
N LEU A 224 18.15 32.64 5.49
CA LEU A 224 18.08 33.65 6.54
C LEU A 224 16.68 34.25 6.51
N LEU A 225 15.84 33.91 7.50
CA LEU A 225 14.55 34.55 7.70
C LEU A 225 14.79 35.95 8.28
N THR A 226 14.27 36.97 7.61
CA THR A 226 14.25 38.34 8.12
C THR A 226 13.10 38.54 9.11
N ALA A 227 13.18 39.60 9.90
CA ALA A 227 12.13 39.92 10.87
C ALA A 227 10.77 40.08 10.17
N GLY A 228 9.77 39.28 10.57
CA GLY A 228 8.45 39.26 9.93
C GLY A 228 8.21 38.07 8.99
N GLU A 229 9.27 37.39 8.53
CA GLU A 229 9.13 36.27 7.59
C GLU A 229 8.90 34.94 8.31
N CYS A 230 8.14 34.06 7.65
CA CYS A 230 7.89 32.70 8.12
C CYS A 230 7.81 31.73 6.92
N ILE A 231 8.09 30.47 7.20
CA ILE A 231 7.69 29.37 6.33
C ILE A 231 6.27 28.97 6.68
N GLU A 232 5.50 28.57 5.67
CA GLU A 232 4.12 28.16 5.85
C GLU A 232 3.80 26.90 5.05
N ILE A 233 2.95 26.06 5.62
CA ILE A 233 2.40 24.90 4.94
C ILE A 233 0.90 25.09 4.77
N PHE A 234 0.45 24.96 3.54
CA PHE A 234 -0.94 25.06 3.15
C PHE A 234 -1.48 23.68 2.79
N ASP A 235 -2.75 23.43 3.10
CA ASP A 235 -3.48 22.31 2.51
C ASP A 235 -3.82 22.58 1.03
N ILE A 236 -4.43 21.58 0.37
CA ILE A 236 -4.92 21.71 -1.01
C ILE A 236 -5.99 22.80 -1.21
N ASN A 237 -6.63 23.24 -0.14
CA ASN A 237 -7.66 24.29 -0.15
C ASN A 237 -7.05 25.69 0.08
N GLY A 238 -5.74 25.79 0.31
CA GLY A 238 -5.06 27.05 0.60
C GLY A 238 -5.19 27.51 2.06
N THR A 239 -5.59 26.65 2.98
CA THR A 239 -5.62 26.91 4.42
C THR A 239 -4.22 26.73 4.99
N SER A 240 -3.67 27.75 5.66
CA SER A 240 -2.40 27.64 6.39
C SER A 240 -2.60 26.74 7.61
N LEU A 241 -1.90 25.61 7.65
CA LEU A 241 -1.98 24.62 8.73
C LEU A 241 -0.76 24.64 9.64
N PHE A 242 0.38 25.11 9.14
CA PHE A 242 1.60 25.26 9.93
C PHE A 242 2.34 26.51 9.52
N ARG A 243 2.91 27.20 10.51
CA ARG A 243 3.71 28.39 10.35
C ARG A 243 4.91 28.34 11.28
N TYR A 244 6.10 28.65 10.75
CA TYR A 244 7.30 28.77 11.58
C TYR A 244 8.21 29.94 11.14
N PRO A 245 8.69 30.78 12.07
CA PRO A 245 8.30 30.84 13.48
C PRO A 245 6.82 31.24 13.64
N GLU A 246 6.15 30.69 14.66
CA GLU A 246 4.71 30.92 14.90
C GLU A 246 4.40 32.40 15.16
N VAL A 247 5.28 33.05 15.94
CA VAL A 247 5.34 34.51 16.08
C VAL A 247 6.57 35.00 15.32
N PRO A 248 6.42 35.94 14.36
CA PRO A 248 7.54 36.45 13.61
C PRO A 248 8.61 37.01 14.54
N SER A 249 9.86 36.55 14.37
CA SER A 249 10.95 36.98 15.23
C SER A 249 11.25 38.46 15.01
N SER A 250 11.59 39.17 16.09
CA SER A 250 12.08 40.56 16.02
C SER A 250 13.53 40.66 15.52
N SER A 251 14.18 39.52 15.28
CA SER A 251 15.56 39.40 14.83
C SER A 251 15.70 38.33 13.75
N ASN A 252 16.76 38.43 12.95
CA ASN A 252 17.00 37.48 11.87
C ASN A 252 17.34 36.09 12.42
N MET A 253 16.91 35.07 11.70
CA MET A 253 17.04 33.66 12.09
C MET A 253 17.58 32.83 10.93
N ASN A 254 18.60 32.02 11.17
CA ASN A 254 19.01 31.02 10.18
C ASN A 254 18.10 29.80 10.31
N LEU A 255 17.40 29.50 9.22
CA LEU A 255 16.49 28.37 9.15
C LEU A 255 17.02 27.34 8.15
N SER A 256 17.22 26.12 8.63
CA SER A 256 17.50 24.96 7.80
C SER A 256 16.22 24.16 7.60
N VAL A 257 15.70 24.13 6.37
CA VAL A 257 14.48 23.37 6.04
C VAL A 257 14.91 22.05 5.40
N ARG A 258 14.40 20.94 5.93
CA ARG A 258 14.74 19.57 5.54
C ARG A 258 13.47 18.76 5.26
N TRP A 259 13.53 17.83 4.31
CA TRP A 259 12.51 16.79 4.19
C TRP A 259 12.92 15.59 5.03
N LEU A 260 11.97 14.98 5.74
CA LEU A 260 11.99 13.54 5.99
C LEU A 260 11.35 12.89 4.76
N ASN A 261 12.18 12.55 3.78
CA ASN A 261 11.77 12.00 2.51
C ASN A 261 11.59 10.49 2.62
N ILE A 262 10.34 10.04 2.54
CA ILE A 262 9.95 8.63 2.53
C ILE A 262 9.76 8.21 1.08
N THR A 263 10.72 7.46 0.55
CA THR A 263 10.63 6.92 -0.80
C THR A 263 10.00 5.55 -0.78
N VAL A 264 8.96 5.34 -1.59
CA VAL A 264 8.27 4.07 -1.77
C VAL A 264 8.62 3.49 -3.13
N SER A 265 9.23 2.31 -3.17
CA SER A 265 9.52 1.56 -4.39
C SER A 265 8.86 0.19 -4.38
N THR A 266 8.49 -0.30 -5.55
CA THR A 266 7.97 -1.65 -5.76
C THR A 266 8.99 -2.49 -6.52
N GLU A 267 9.45 -3.60 -5.95
CA GLU A 267 10.47 -4.53 -6.52
C GLU A 267 9.96 -5.96 -6.66
#